data_AF-A0A4Y6IAN1-F1
#
_entry.id   AF-A0A4Y6IAN1-F1
#
_cell.length_a   1.000
_cell.length_b   1.000
_cell.length_c   1.000
_cell.angle_alpha   90.00
_cell.angle_beta   90.00
_cell.angle_gamma   90.00
#
_symmetry.space_group_name_H-M   'P 1'
#
loop_
_entity.id
_entity.type
_entity.pdbx_description
1 polymer ?
#
loop_
_entity_poly.entity_id
_entity_poly.type
_entity_poly.pdbx_seq_one_letter_code
_entity_poly.pdbx_strand_id
1 'polypeptide(L)'
;MTKYQETKRIVREYFTAIEQATPANVADVLKAHTSDDYLWRGVYPFREQQGAAAAAEVFWAPLMSSLTRMQRRQDVFIGGTNEISGEQWVMSMGHFMGLFDKDYLGVRATGKMISLRYAEFNCVENGKITKTGLFVDLLGLMQQAGAYPLPPSTGNYFVYPGPRNHDGLLFEDAPEEEGVATLALVNKMVADLSALNDSGAMGCPPEVLEMSWSKDMIWYGPCGIGASYTIPRYQQQHQLPFRNNLKDKKFNGHVCRFAEGNFSCFFGWPNLSNTPVGGFLGMPGGEIRADMQVVDVYYREGDKLVENWVLIDIPFWLKQQGLDVFERTQQILNPSL
;
A
#
# COMPACT_ATOMS: atom_id res chain seq x y z
N MET A 1 18.47 -18.08 16.93
CA MET A 1 17.17 -18.78 16.74
C MET A 1 16.49 -18.10 15.57
N THR A 2 15.89 -18.86 14.65
CA THR A 2 15.11 -18.27 13.55
C THR A 2 13.74 -17.86 14.07
N LYS A 3 13.45 -16.56 14.08
CA LYS A 3 12.21 -15.97 14.59
C LYS A 3 11.11 -15.92 13.53
N TYR A 4 11.44 -15.64 12.26
CA TYR A 4 10.44 -15.42 11.21
C TYR A 4 10.57 -16.38 10.01
N GLN A 5 11.61 -17.21 9.96
CA GLN A 5 11.85 -18.08 8.80
C GLN A 5 10.70 -18.99 8.40
N GLU A 6 10.01 -19.60 9.36
CA GLU A 6 8.90 -20.49 9.05
C GLU A 6 7.69 -19.72 8.48
N THR A 7 7.34 -18.60 9.11
CA THR A 7 6.30 -17.67 8.65
C THR A 7 6.59 -17.17 7.23
N LYS A 8 7.84 -16.78 6.96
CA LYS A 8 8.31 -16.37 5.63
C LYS A 8 8.24 -17.51 4.61
N ARG A 9 8.64 -18.72 4.98
CA ARG A 9 8.56 -19.91 4.11
C ARG A 9 7.12 -20.15 3.66
N ILE A 10 6.16 -20.15 4.59
CA ILE A 10 4.73 -20.33 4.30
C ILE A 10 4.22 -19.29 3.30
N VAL A 11 4.56 -18.02 3.49
CA VAL A 11 4.10 -16.95 2.59
C VAL A 11 4.78 -17.02 1.23
N ARG A 12 6.06 -17.41 1.14
CA ARG A 12 6.75 -17.66 -0.14
C ARG A 12 6.14 -18.83 -0.92
N GLU A 13 5.76 -19.90 -0.23
CA GLU A 13 5.07 -21.04 -0.84
C GLU A 13 3.70 -20.62 -1.40
N TYR A 14 2.95 -19.84 -0.62
CA TYR A 14 1.71 -19.22 -1.08
C TYR A 14 1.92 -18.33 -2.32
N PHE A 15 2.92 -17.43 -2.32
CA PHE A 15 3.21 -16.59 -3.47
C PHE A 15 3.58 -17.40 -4.73
N THR A 16 4.40 -18.44 -4.56
CA THR A 16 4.77 -19.35 -5.65
C THR A 16 3.54 -20.05 -6.22
N ALA A 17 2.64 -20.53 -5.35
CA ALA A 17 1.43 -21.21 -5.76
C ALA A 17 0.44 -20.27 -6.48
N ILE A 18 0.30 -19.02 -6.01
CA ILE A 18 -0.52 -17.99 -6.68
C ILE A 18 0.02 -17.62 -8.05
N GLU A 19 1.34 -17.50 -8.20
CA GLU A 19 1.97 -17.17 -9.49
C GLU A 19 1.80 -18.30 -10.52
N GLN A 20 1.66 -19.55 -10.06
CA GLN A 20 1.37 -20.72 -10.90
C GLN A 20 -0.14 -20.97 -11.09
N ALA A 21 -0.99 -20.23 -10.37
CA ALA A 21 -2.42 -20.40 -10.45
C ALA A 21 -3.01 -19.82 -11.74
N THR A 22 -4.23 -20.24 -12.02
CA THR A 22 -5.07 -19.79 -13.13
C THR A 22 -6.37 -19.24 -12.57
N PRO A 23 -7.13 -18.45 -13.35
CA PRO A 23 -8.45 -18.00 -12.92
C PRO A 23 -9.39 -19.13 -12.48
N ALA A 24 -9.22 -20.34 -13.03
CA ALA A 24 -10.08 -21.49 -12.74
C ALA A 24 -9.74 -22.22 -11.42
N ASN A 25 -8.48 -22.18 -10.96
CA ASN A 25 -8.04 -22.95 -9.78
C ASN A 25 -7.54 -22.10 -8.61
N VAL A 26 -7.49 -20.77 -8.74
CA VAL A 26 -6.94 -19.89 -7.70
C VAL A 26 -7.73 -19.96 -6.39
N ALA A 27 -9.02 -20.30 -6.42
CA ALA A 27 -9.81 -20.55 -5.22
C ALA A 27 -9.29 -21.76 -4.41
N ASP A 28 -8.96 -22.86 -5.08
CA ASP A 28 -8.41 -24.06 -4.44
C ASP A 28 -7.00 -23.80 -3.92
N VAL A 29 -6.19 -23.04 -4.66
CA VAL A 29 -4.85 -22.62 -4.23
C VAL A 29 -4.96 -21.79 -2.95
N LEU A 30 -5.81 -20.76 -2.92
CA LEU A 30 -6.02 -19.95 -1.71
C LEU A 30 -6.46 -20.83 -0.53
N LYS A 31 -7.45 -21.70 -0.74
CA LYS A 31 -7.95 -22.62 0.30
C LYS A 31 -6.85 -23.55 0.85
N ALA A 32 -5.90 -23.95 0.01
CA ALA A 32 -4.77 -24.77 0.43
C ALA A 32 -3.75 -24.02 1.29
N HIS A 33 -3.70 -22.68 1.24
CA HIS A 33 -2.72 -21.86 1.97
C HIS A 33 -3.33 -21.04 3.12
N THR A 34 -4.64 -20.82 3.12
CA THR A 34 -5.34 -20.03 4.15
C THR A 34 -6.06 -20.90 5.18
N SER A 35 -6.46 -20.31 6.30
CA SER A 35 -7.33 -20.95 7.29
C SER A 35 -8.81 -20.93 6.85
N ASP A 36 -9.67 -21.66 7.55
CA ASP A 36 -11.11 -21.70 7.30
C ASP A 36 -11.81 -20.37 7.65
N ASP A 37 -11.29 -19.64 8.64
CA ASP A 37 -11.75 -18.32 9.09
C ASP A 37 -11.03 -17.14 8.42
N TYR A 38 -10.34 -17.41 7.30
CA TYR A 38 -9.51 -16.45 6.58
C TYR A 38 -10.23 -15.14 6.26
N LEU A 39 -9.64 -14.01 6.66
CA LEU A 39 -10.13 -12.66 6.37
C LEU A 39 -9.20 -11.94 5.40
N TRP A 40 -9.71 -11.60 4.22
CA TRP A 40 -8.97 -10.83 3.23
C TRP A 40 -9.50 -9.40 3.13
N ARG A 41 -8.59 -8.42 3.14
CA ARG A 41 -8.89 -7.00 2.92
C ARG A 41 -8.23 -6.53 1.65
N GLY A 42 -9.01 -6.06 0.69
CA GLY A 42 -8.54 -5.41 -0.52
C GLY A 42 -9.01 -3.96 -0.60
N VAL A 43 -8.22 -3.11 -1.24
CA VAL A 43 -8.64 -1.73 -1.59
C VAL A 43 -9.95 -1.71 -2.37
N TYR A 44 -10.64 -0.56 -2.42
CA TYR A 44 -11.85 -0.43 -3.24
C TYR A 44 -11.59 -0.78 -4.71
N PRO A 45 -12.46 -1.56 -5.37
CA PRO A 45 -13.82 -1.93 -4.96
C PRO A 45 -13.94 -3.26 -4.17
N PHE A 46 -12.84 -3.95 -3.89
CA PHE A 46 -12.89 -5.32 -3.37
C PHE A 46 -13.25 -5.41 -1.89
N ARG A 47 -12.77 -4.48 -1.07
CA ARG A 47 -13.09 -4.37 0.37
C ARG A 47 -12.81 -5.68 1.14
N GLU A 48 -13.53 -5.88 2.24
CA GLU A 48 -13.39 -7.05 3.11
C GLU A 48 -14.11 -8.26 2.52
N GLN A 49 -13.42 -9.40 2.47
CA GLN A 49 -13.92 -10.67 1.97
C GLN A 49 -13.65 -11.77 2.98
N GLN A 50 -14.65 -12.60 3.23
CA GLN A 50 -14.54 -13.72 4.15
C GLN A 50 -14.29 -15.01 3.35
N GLY A 51 -13.17 -15.66 3.62
CA GLY A 51 -12.79 -16.95 3.05
C GLY A 51 -12.08 -16.86 1.69
N ALA A 52 -11.37 -17.95 1.37
CA ALA A 52 -10.54 -18.08 0.17
C ALA A 52 -11.32 -17.90 -1.14
N ALA A 53 -12.52 -18.47 -1.22
CA ALA A 53 -13.35 -18.42 -2.41
C ALA A 53 -13.77 -16.99 -2.77
N ALA A 54 -14.17 -16.19 -1.78
CA ALA A 54 -14.58 -14.81 -2.01
C ALA A 54 -13.40 -13.96 -2.50
N ALA A 55 -12.23 -14.06 -1.86
CA ALA A 55 -11.02 -13.37 -2.32
C ALA A 55 -10.58 -13.79 -3.73
N ALA A 56 -10.73 -15.08 -4.06
CA ALA A 56 -10.47 -15.62 -5.39
C ALA A 56 -11.38 -14.98 -6.45
N GLU A 57 -12.69 -14.97 -6.18
CA GLU A 57 -13.73 -14.51 -7.09
C GLU A 57 -13.65 -13.00 -7.34
N VAL A 58 -13.51 -12.19 -6.28
CA VAL A 58 -13.61 -10.74 -6.44
C VAL A 58 -12.32 -10.09 -6.95
N PHE A 59 -11.15 -10.67 -6.64
CA PHE A 59 -9.86 -10.05 -6.94
C PHE A 59 -8.99 -10.91 -7.85
N TRP A 60 -8.61 -12.11 -7.39
CA TRP A 60 -7.53 -12.85 -8.04
C TRP A 60 -7.91 -13.37 -9.42
N ALA A 61 -9.06 -14.03 -9.57
CA ALA A 61 -9.48 -14.58 -10.86
C ALA A 61 -9.73 -13.48 -11.91
N PRO A 62 -10.40 -12.35 -11.59
CA PRO A 62 -10.50 -11.20 -12.50
C PRO A 62 -9.14 -10.60 -12.87
N LEU A 63 -8.25 -10.38 -11.89
CA LEU A 63 -6.92 -9.82 -12.12
C LEU A 63 -6.09 -10.73 -13.05
N MET A 64 -6.04 -12.04 -12.76
CA MET A 64 -5.31 -13.04 -13.58
C MET A 64 -5.90 -13.20 -14.98
N SER A 65 -7.21 -12.97 -15.14
CA SER A 65 -7.86 -12.99 -16.46
C SER A 65 -7.50 -11.78 -17.31
N SER A 66 -7.24 -10.64 -16.65
CA SER A 66 -6.93 -9.36 -17.28
C SER A 66 -5.42 -9.18 -17.54
N LEU A 67 -4.59 -9.46 -16.54
CA LEU A 67 -3.14 -9.45 -16.62
C LEU A 67 -2.64 -10.86 -16.95
N THR A 68 -2.51 -11.17 -18.23
CA THR A 68 -1.97 -12.46 -18.64
C THR A 68 -0.45 -12.49 -18.43
N ARG A 69 0.11 -13.69 -18.24
CA ARG A 69 1.55 -13.89 -17.96
C ARG A 69 2.04 -13.05 -16.78
N MET A 70 1.16 -12.85 -15.79
CA MET A 70 1.46 -12.07 -14.60
C MET A 70 2.60 -12.73 -13.81
N GLN A 71 3.55 -11.91 -13.39
CA GLN A 71 4.62 -12.29 -12.46
C GLN A 71 4.64 -11.34 -11.27
N ARG A 72 5.08 -11.84 -10.11
CA ARG A 72 5.28 -11.03 -8.91
C ARG A 72 6.74 -10.56 -8.85
N ARG A 73 6.95 -9.25 -9.00
CA ARG A 73 8.27 -8.62 -8.86
C ARG A 73 8.38 -7.99 -7.49
N GLN A 74 8.99 -8.70 -6.55
CA GLN A 74 9.14 -8.24 -5.18
C GLN A 74 10.27 -7.22 -5.07
N ASP A 75 9.99 -6.10 -4.40
CA ASP A 75 10.96 -5.04 -4.09
C ASP A 75 11.35 -5.10 -2.60
N VAL A 76 10.39 -5.39 -1.71
CA VAL A 76 10.62 -5.60 -0.28
C VAL A 76 9.89 -6.88 0.17
N PHE A 77 10.54 -7.65 1.04
CA PHE A 77 10.00 -8.85 1.68
C PHE A 77 10.57 -8.97 3.10
N ILE A 78 9.72 -8.80 4.11
CA ILE A 78 10.11 -8.84 5.53
C ILE A 78 9.07 -9.58 6.38
N GLY A 79 9.53 -10.23 7.45
CA GLY A 79 8.69 -10.81 8.50
C GLY A 79 8.74 -9.97 9.78
N GLY A 80 7.77 -10.13 10.67
CA GLY A 80 7.84 -9.48 11.97
C GLY A 80 6.69 -9.81 12.90
N THR A 81 6.91 -9.49 14.18
CA THR A 81 5.85 -9.55 15.20
C THR A 81 5.09 -8.23 15.20
N ASN A 82 3.78 -8.28 14.99
CA ASN A 82 2.92 -7.10 15.05
C ASN A 82 2.96 -6.47 16.45
N GLU A 83 3.39 -5.21 16.57
CA GLU A 83 3.45 -4.54 17.87
C GLU A 83 2.06 -4.32 18.50
N ILE A 84 1.00 -4.36 17.68
CA ILE A 84 -0.37 -4.10 18.10
C ILE A 84 -1.01 -5.33 18.75
N SER A 85 -0.85 -6.51 18.13
CA SER A 85 -1.54 -7.75 18.52
C SER A 85 -0.62 -8.90 18.94
N GLY A 86 0.69 -8.81 18.69
CA GLY A 86 1.65 -9.89 18.95
C GLY A 86 1.67 -11.01 17.91
N GLU A 87 0.83 -10.94 16.88
CA GLU A 87 0.75 -11.93 15.78
C GLU A 87 2.00 -11.88 14.88
N GLN A 88 2.30 -12.98 14.19
CA GLN A 88 3.37 -13.04 13.20
C GLN A 88 2.85 -12.68 11.81
N TRP A 89 3.50 -11.71 11.17
CA TRP A 89 3.13 -11.21 9.86
C TRP A 89 4.32 -11.26 8.90
N VAL A 90 4.02 -11.37 7.61
CA VAL A 90 4.98 -11.17 6.51
C VAL A 90 4.40 -10.13 5.58
N MET A 91 5.22 -9.15 5.21
CA MET A 91 4.87 -8.11 4.24
C MET A 91 5.73 -8.27 3.00
N SER A 92 5.09 -8.22 1.84
CA SER A 92 5.78 -7.99 0.57
C SER A 92 5.22 -6.77 -0.14
N MET A 93 6.11 -5.97 -0.70
CA MET A 93 5.76 -4.88 -1.61
C MET A 93 6.50 -5.08 -2.92
N GLY A 94 5.87 -4.68 -4.01
CA GLY A 94 6.44 -4.85 -5.34
C GLY A 94 5.47 -4.47 -6.44
N HIS A 95 5.57 -5.20 -7.55
CA HIS A 95 4.71 -5.02 -8.71
C HIS A 95 4.20 -6.37 -9.24
N PHE A 96 2.89 -6.45 -9.52
CA PHE A 96 2.34 -7.46 -10.41
C PHE A 96 2.52 -6.99 -11.85
N MET A 97 3.43 -7.62 -12.58
CA MET A 97 3.76 -7.25 -13.96
C MET A 97 3.19 -8.28 -14.93
N GLY A 98 2.45 -7.84 -15.94
CA GLY A 98 1.86 -8.74 -16.93
C GLY A 98 1.45 -8.01 -18.20
N LEU A 99 0.75 -8.71 -19.10
CA LEU A 99 0.15 -8.15 -20.30
C LEU A 99 -1.32 -7.80 -20.02
N PHE A 100 -1.70 -6.54 -20.18
CA PHE A 100 -3.07 -6.09 -19.94
C PHE A 100 -3.95 -6.38 -21.17
N ASP A 101 -4.39 -7.63 -21.29
CA ASP A 101 -5.03 -8.17 -22.49
C ASP A 101 -6.56 -8.20 -22.43
N LYS A 102 -7.16 -8.08 -21.23
CA LYS A 102 -8.61 -7.94 -21.07
C LYS A 102 -8.95 -6.79 -20.14
N ASP A 103 -10.07 -6.15 -20.44
CA ASP A 103 -10.60 -5.02 -19.68
C ASP A 103 -10.73 -5.36 -18.19
N TYR A 104 -10.47 -4.37 -17.34
CA TYR A 104 -10.45 -4.56 -15.88
C TYR A 104 -10.96 -3.32 -15.18
N LEU A 105 -11.97 -3.50 -14.32
CA LEU A 105 -12.61 -2.41 -13.57
C LEU A 105 -13.00 -1.21 -14.46
N GLY A 106 -13.59 -1.49 -15.63
CA GLY A 106 -14.00 -0.45 -16.57
C GLY A 106 -12.88 0.11 -17.46
N VAL A 107 -11.61 -0.21 -17.17
CA VAL A 107 -10.46 0.23 -17.96
C VAL A 107 -10.27 -0.69 -19.16
N ARG A 108 -10.14 -0.10 -20.36
CA ARG A 108 -9.89 -0.86 -21.59
C ARG A 108 -8.48 -1.44 -21.61
N ALA A 109 -8.38 -2.71 -22.00
CA ALA A 109 -7.12 -3.40 -22.25
C ALA A 109 -6.25 -2.64 -23.26
N THR A 110 -4.95 -2.63 -23.03
CA THR A 110 -3.99 -1.99 -23.94
C THR A 110 -3.23 -2.98 -24.81
N GLY A 111 -3.26 -4.27 -24.47
CA GLY A 111 -2.41 -5.30 -25.08
C GLY A 111 -0.91 -5.08 -24.83
N LYS A 112 -0.57 -4.24 -23.83
CA LYS A 112 0.81 -3.86 -23.49
C LYS A 112 1.16 -4.34 -22.09
N MET A 113 2.45 -4.33 -21.79
CA MET A 113 2.94 -4.54 -20.43
C MET A 113 2.40 -3.46 -19.49
N ILE A 114 1.98 -3.87 -18.30
CA ILE A 114 1.61 -3.00 -17.20
C ILE A 114 2.25 -3.50 -15.90
N SER A 115 2.49 -2.58 -14.96
CA SER A 115 3.12 -2.87 -13.67
C SER A 115 2.21 -2.37 -12.55
N LEU A 116 1.38 -3.25 -11.98
CA LEU A 116 0.48 -2.91 -10.89
C LEU A 116 1.23 -2.97 -9.56
N ARG A 117 1.54 -1.82 -8.99
CA ARG A 117 2.19 -1.72 -7.67
C ARG A 117 1.29 -2.32 -6.58
N TYR A 118 1.88 -3.09 -5.68
CA TYR A 118 1.19 -3.70 -4.55
C TYR A 118 1.98 -3.60 -3.24
N ALA A 119 1.26 -3.69 -2.12
CA ALA A 119 1.79 -4.11 -0.81
C ALA A 119 0.81 -5.12 -0.19
N GLU A 120 1.32 -6.27 0.24
CA GLU A 120 0.55 -7.40 0.74
C GLU A 120 1.09 -7.83 2.11
N PHE A 121 0.24 -7.80 3.12
CA PHE A 121 0.52 -8.24 4.48
C PHE A 121 -0.23 -9.55 4.73
N ASN A 122 0.45 -10.58 5.21
CA ASN A 122 -0.12 -11.89 5.51
C ASN A 122 0.19 -12.28 6.97
N CYS A 123 -0.86 -12.42 7.78
CA CYS A 123 -0.79 -12.97 9.13
C CYS A 123 -0.73 -14.48 9.06
N VAL A 124 0.23 -15.10 9.75
CA VAL A 124 0.38 -16.55 9.78
C VAL A 124 0.19 -17.06 11.20
N GLU A 125 -0.76 -17.98 11.35
CA GLU A 125 -1.04 -18.67 12.61
C GLU A 125 -1.22 -20.16 12.31
N ASN A 126 -0.66 -21.03 13.16
CA ASN A 126 -0.79 -22.48 13.02
C ASN A 126 -0.44 -23.02 11.61
N GLY A 127 0.55 -22.42 10.95
CA GLY A 127 1.01 -22.85 9.62
C GLY A 127 0.15 -22.38 8.44
N LYS A 128 -0.84 -21.51 8.67
CA LYS A 128 -1.78 -21.02 7.65
C LYS A 128 -1.89 -19.51 7.67
N ILE A 129 -2.24 -18.93 6.53
CA ILE A 129 -2.56 -17.50 6.45
C ILE A 129 -3.98 -17.28 6.98
N THR A 130 -4.12 -16.51 8.06
CA THR A 130 -5.42 -16.22 8.69
C THR A 130 -5.99 -14.87 8.27
N LYS A 131 -5.12 -13.90 7.97
CA LYS A 131 -5.53 -12.54 7.59
C LYS A 131 -4.62 -12.00 6.51
N THR A 132 -5.21 -11.30 5.54
CA THR A 132 -4.46 -10.59 4.50
C THR A 132 -4.93 -9.16 4.36
N GLY A 133 -3.99 -8.23 4.21
CA GLY A 133 -4.24 -6.88 3.72
C GLY A 133 -3.50 -6.68 2.40
N LEU A 134 -4.22 -6.56 1.29
CA LEU A 134 -3.68 -6.34 -0.05
C LEU A 134 -4.07 -4.95 -0.57
N PHE A 135 -3.05 -4.14 -0.79
CA PHE A 135 -3.17 -2.80 -1.31
C PHE A 135 -2.56 -2.74 -2.70
N VAL A 136 -3.30 -2.24 -3.68
CA VAL A 136 -2.83 -2.10 -5.05
C VAL A 136 -3.13 -0.69 -5.57
N ASP A 137 -2.22 -0.13 -6.37
CA ASP A 137 -2.39 1.20 -6.95
C ASP A 137 -3.19 1.14 -8.26
N LEU A 138 -4.51 1.05 -8.13
CA LEU A 138 -5.42 0.96 -9.29
C LEU A 138 -5.48 2.25 -10.11
N LEU A 139 -5.26 3.42 -9.48
CA LEU A 139 -5.09 4.67 -10.23
C LEU A 139 -3.81 4.63 -11.07
N GLY A 140 -2.75 4.00 -10.55
CA GLY A 140 -1.54 3.72 -11.28
C GLY A 140 -1.73 2.82 -12.50
N LEU A 141 -2.61 1.81 -12.39
CA LEU A 141 -3.04 0.99 -13.53
C LEU A 141 -3.79 1.84 -14.57
N MET A 142 -4.73 2.67 -14.13
CA MET A 142 -5.45 3.59 -15.02
C MET A 142 -4.52 4.57 -15.74
N GLN A 143 -3.54 5.14 -15.03
CA GLN A 143 -2.52 6.04 -15.60
C GLN A 143 -1.71 5.33 -16.70
N GLN A 144 -1.21 4.11 -16.43
CA GLN A 144 -0.45 3.32 -17.40
C GLN A 144 -1.29 2.94 -18.63
N ALA A 145 -2.60 2.76 -18.45
CA ALA A 145 -3.54 2.48 -19.53
C ALA A 145 -3.98 3.72 -20.32
N GLY A 146 -3.52 4.93 -19.95
CA GLY A 146 -3.94 6.18 -20.57
C GLY A 146 -5.35 6.65 -20.17
N ALA A 147 -5.87 6.13 -19.06
CA ALA A 147 -7.23 6.37 -18.54
C ALA A 147 -7.21 7.09 -17.17
N TYR A 148 -6.21 7.94 -16.93
CA TYR A 148 -6.03 8.65 -15.67
C TYR A 148 -7.26 9.51 -15.29
N PRO A 149 -7.89 9.29 -14.12
CA PRO A 149 -9.19 9.89 -13.83
C PRO A 149 -9.13 11.18 -13.00
N LEU A 150 -7.95 11.66 -12.59
CA LEU A 150 -7.82 12.78 -11.65
C LEU A 150 -7.18 14.02 -12.30
N PRO A 151 -7.24 15.20 -11.63
CA PRO A 151 -6.42 16.35 -11.98
C PRO A 151 -4.91 16.07 -11.91
N PRO A 152 -4.06 16.98 -12.42
CA PRO A 152 -2.60 16.84 -12.35
C PRO A 152 -2.09 16.61 -10.91
N SER A 153 -1.19 15.64 -10.76
CA SER A 153 -0.51 15.34 -9.49
C SER A 153 0.49 16.43 -9.09
N THR A 154 0.72 16.59 -7.80
CA THR A 154 1.72 17.50 -7.23
C THR A 154 3.15 16.94 -7.27
N GLY A 155 3.28 15.62 -7.14
CA GLY A 155 4.50 14.84 -7.35
C GLY A 155 4.51 14.12 -8.70
N ASN A 156 5.55 13.31 -8.94
CA ASN A 156 5.71 12.57 -10.19
C ASN A 156 5.37 11.08 -10.02
N TYR A 157 4.48 10.54 -10.85
CA TYR A 157 4.17 9.11 -10.84
C TYR A 157 4.94 8.38 -11.94
N PHE A 158 5.61 7.29 -11.57
CA PHE A 158 6.34 6.40 -12.47
C PHE A 158 6.42 5.00 -11.83
N VAL A 159 7.04 4.04 -12.51
CA VAL A 159 7.32 2.73 -11.92
C VAL A 159 8.37 2.92 -10.84
N TYR A 160 7.94 2.90 -9.58
CA TYR A 160 8.85 3.17 -8.47
C TYR A 160 9.84 2.03 -8.29
N PRO A 161 11.12 2.34 -8.04
CA PRO A 161 12.10 1.32 -7.75
C PRO A 161 11.86 0.73 -6.36
N GLY A 162 12.37 -0.49 -6.15
CA GLY A 162 12.65 -0.98 -4.82
C GLY A 162 13.78 -0.20 -4.12
N PRO A 163 14.23 -0.66 -2.94
CA PRO A 163 15.23 0.05 -2.16
C PRO A 163 16.51 0.30 -2.95
N ARG A 164 17.11 1.47 -2.76
CA ARG A 164 18.32 1.92 -3.48
C ARG A 164 19.45 0.90 -3.49
N ASN A 165 19.60 0.16 -2.40
CA ASN A 165 20.69 -0.80 -2.20
C ASN A 165 20.33 -2.24 -2.62
N HIS A 166 19.13 -2.46 -3.18
CA HIS A 166 18.61 -3.76 -3.59
C HIS A 166 18.65 -4.83 -2.47
N ASP A 167 18.55 -4.40 -1.22
CA ASP A 167 18.64 -5.20 0.01
C ASP A 167 17.26 -5.46 0.65
N GLY A 168 16.17 -5.16 -0.06
CA GLY A 168 14.80 -5.27 0.45
C GLY A 168 14.26 -6.69 0.63
N LEU A 169 14.90 -7.70 0.07
CA LEU A 169 14.42 -9.09 0.09
C LEU A 169 15.07 -9.90 1.22
N LEU A 170 14.51 -9.79 2.44
CA LEU A 170 15.01 -10.49 3.62
C LEU A 170 14.42 -11.90 3.71
N PHE A 171 14.94 -12.81 2.88
CA PHE A 171 14.52 -14.22 2.87
C PHE A 171 15.03 -15.02 4.07
N GLU A 172 16.13 -14.57 4.66
CA GLU A 172 16.64 -15.05 5.94
C GLU A 172 16.31 -14.02 7.03
N ASP A 173 16.29 -14.46 8.29
CA ASP A 173 16.06 -13.54 9.41
C ASP A 173 17.22 -12.55 9.52
N ALA A 174 16.88 -11.26 9.59
CA ALA A 174 17.86 -10.23 9.90
C ALA A 174 18.20 -10.22 11.40
N PRO A 175 19.32 -9.59 11.81
CA PRO A 175 19.62 -9.35 13.21
C PRO A 175 18.47 -8.63 13.91
N GLU A 176 18.04 -9.15 15.07
CA GLU A 176 16.84 -8.69 15.76
C GLU A 176 16.99 -7.23 16.25
N GLU A 177 18.20 -6.89 16.70
CA GLU A 177 18.56 -5.55 17.15
C GLU A 177 18.34 -4.46 16.08
N GLU A 178 18.56 -4.78 14.81
CA GLU A 178 18.34 -3.84 13.70
C GLU A 178 16.85 -3.59 13.51
N GLY A 179 16.02 -4.63 13.59
CA GLY A 179 14.56 -4.50 13.55
C GLY A 179 14.02 -3.66 14.71
N VAL A 180 14.53 -3.88 15.93
CA VAL A 180 14.18 -3.09 17.12
C VAL A 180 14.55 -1.62 16.93
N ALA A 181 15.76 -1.33 16.44
CA ALA A 181 16.21 0.04 16.18
C ALA A 181 15.35 0.73 15.10
N THR A 182 15.02 0.02 14.01
CA THR A 182 14.16 0.53 12.94
C THR A 182 12.76 0.85 13.46
N LEU A 183 12.15 -0.06 14.22
CA LEU A 183 10.81 0.14 14.78
C LEU A 183 10.78 1.30 15.77
N ALA A 184 11.81 1.43 16.61
CA ALA A 184 11.93 2.55 17.55
C ALA A 184 12.00 3.91 16.82
N LEU A 185 12.75 4.00 15.72
CA LEU A 185 12.84 5.23 14.91
C LEU A 185 11.49 5.59 14.27
N VAL A 186 10.78 4.60 13.72
CA VAL A 186 9.43 4.82 13.16
C VAL A 186 8.43 5.23 14.24
N ASN A 187 8.46 4.60 15.41
CA ASN A 187 7.57 4.97 16.51
C ASN A 187 7.84 6.39 17.02
N LYS A 188 9.11 6.81 17.09
CA LYS A 188 9.47 8.20 17.35
C LYS A 188 8.88 9.14 16.29
N MET A 189 9.08 8.82 15.00
CA MET A 189 8.57 9.63 13.89
C MET A 189 7.04 9.78 13.93
N VAL A 190 6.30 8.69 14.19
CA VAL A 190 4.84 8.72 14.32
C VAL A 190 4.41 9.59 15.51
N ALA A 191 5.11 9.51 16.65
CA ALA A 191 4.81 10.34 17.81
C ALA A 191 5.01 11.83 17.51
N ASP A 192 6.12 12.20 16.85
CA ASP A 192 6.41 13.59 16.47
C ASP A 192 5.34 14.15 15.51
N LEU A 193 4.91 13.37 14.51
CA LEU A 193 3.84 13.77 13.58
C LEU A 193 2.46 13.85 14.26
N SER A 194 2.19 12.97 15.21
CA SER A 194 0.92 12.98 15.97
C SER A 194 0.84 14.23 16.84
N ALA A 195 1.90 14.55 17.59
CA ALA A 195 1.98 15.77 18.38
C ALA A 195 1.81 17.03 17.51
N LEU A 196 2.38 17.03 16.30
CA LEU A 196 2.20 18.13 15.34
C LEU A 196 0.75 18.24 14.86
N ASN A 197 0.05 17.13 14.63
CA ASN A 197 -1.38 17.15 14.28
C ASN A 197 -2.24 17.68 15.42
N ASP A 198 -1.99 17.23 16.64
CA ASP A 198 -2.74 17.65 17.84
C ASP A 198 -2.54 19.13 18.17
N SER A 199 -1.35 19.68 17.84
CA SER A 199 -1.08 21.11 18.00
C SER A 199 -1.94 22.02 17.11
N GLY A 200 -2.56 21.48 16.06
CA GLY A 200 -3.29 22.24 15.05
C GLY A 200 -2.41 23.08 14.11
N ALA A 201 -1.08 22.98 14.21
CA ALA A 201 -0.16 23.73 13.36
C ALA A 201 -0.33 23.33 11.88
N MET A 202 -0.65 24.28 11.00
CA MET A 202 -0.84 23.97 9.58
C MET A 202 0.50 23.75 8.84
N GLY A 203 1.58 24.35 9.34
CA GLY A 203 2.93 24.16 8.85
C GLY A 203 3.68 23.04 9.57
N CYS A 204 4.81 22.66 8.98
CA CYS A 204 5.81 21.79 9.58
C CYS A 204 7.17 22.37 9.16
N PRO A 205 8.00 22.89 10.06
CA PRO A 205 9.37 23.26 9.71
C PRO A 205 10.16 22.01 9.28
N PRO A 206 11.04 22.09 8.27
CA PRO A 206 11.87 20.95 7.82
C PRO A 206 12.60 20.25 8.96
N GLU A 207 13.04 21.01 9.96
CA GLU A 207 13.80 20.54 11.13
C GLU A 207 13.02 19.50 11.94
N VAL A 208 11.68 19.57 11.94
CA VAL A 208 10.83 18.57 12.61
C VAL A 208 10.95 17.22 11.91
N LEU A 209 10.95 17.21 10.58
CA LEU A 209 11.14 15.98 9.80
C LEU A 209 12.58 15.48 9.90
N GLU A 210 13.57 16.38 9.87
CA GLU A 210 15.00 16.05 9.97
C GLU A 210 15.37 15.30 11.25
N MET A 211 14.54 15.36 12.31
CA MET A 211 14.76 14.57 13.51
C MET A 211 14.78 13.07 13.23
N SER A 212 13.94 12.58 12.31
CA SER A 212 13.82 11.15 12.00
C SER A 212 14.10 10.82 10.53
N TRP A 213 14.09 11.81 9.64
CA TRP A 213 14.28 11.65 8.20
C TRP A 213 15.60 12.23 7.72
N SER A 214 16.18 11.61 6.70
CA SER A 214 17.25 12.21 5.93
C SER A 214 16.74 13.46 5.19
N LYS A 215 17.61 14.46 5.02
CA LYS A 215 17.32 15.65 4.20
C LYS A 215 17.00 15.28 2.76
N ASP A 216 17.64 14.22 2.27
CA ASP A 216 17.49 13.65 0.93
C ASP A 216 16.53 12.46 0.93
N MET A 217 15.53 12.46 1.80
CA MET A 217 14.54 11.38 1.81
C MET A 217 13.72 11.33 0.50
N ILE A 218 13.31 10.13 0.11
CA ILE A 218 12.38 9.90 -1.00
C ILE A 218 11.06 9.40 -0.47
N TRP A 219 9.97 10.00 -0.94
CA TRP A 219 8.62 9.56 -0.64
C TRP A 219 7.94 9.11 -1.94
N TYR A 220 7.58 7.84 -2.02
CA TYR A 220 6.91 7.22 -3.15
C TYR A 220 5.41 7.04 -2.87
N GLY A 221 4.65 8.12 -3.08
CA GLY A 221 3.21 8.17 -2.89
C GLY A 221 2.38 7.49 -3.99
N PRO A 222 1.10 7.18 -3.73
CA PRO A 222 0.23 6.59 -4.74
C PRO A 222 0.02 7.50 -5.96
N CYS A 223 -0.40 6.92 -7.08
CA CYS A 223 -0.88 7.68 -8.23
C CYS A 223 -2.01 8.65 -7.82
N GLY A 224 -2.01 9.86 -8.37
CA GLY A 224 -2.84 10.98 -7.90
C GLY A 224 -2.09 11.97 -7.00
N ILE A 225 -1.10 11.49 -6.24
CA ILE A 225 -0.17 12.36 -5.49
C ILE A 225 1.21 12.33 -6.15
N GLY A 226 1.73 11.14 -6.43
CA GLY A 226 3.07 10.94 -7.01
C GLY A 226 4.21 10.97 -5.98
N ALA A 227 5.42 10.76 -6.46
CA ALA A 227 6.63 10.75 -5.65
C ALA A 227 7.27 12.15 -5.53
N SER A 228 8.03 12.33 -4.45
CA SER A 228 8.80 13.54 -4.14
C SER A 228 10.17 13.18 -3.58
N TYR A 229 11.16 14.06 -3.78
CA TYR A 229 12.54 13.86 -3.34
C TYR A 229 13.08 15.08 -2.61
N THR A 230 13.68 14.88 -1.44
CA THR A 230 14.07 15.87 -0.40
C THR A 230 12.91 16.34 0.47
N ILE A 231 13.21 16.73 1.71
CA ILE A 231 12.21 17.27 2.65
C ILE A 231 11.44 18.46 2.05
N PRO A 232 12.08 19.52 1.51
CA PRO A 232 11.33 20.67 0.97
C PRO A 232 10.32 20.29 -0.13
N ARG A 233 10.67 19.33 -1.00
CA ARG A 233 9.76 18.86 -2.05
C ARG A 233 8.67 17.96 -1.50
N TYR A 234 8.98 17.07 -0.56
CA TYR A 234 7.96 16.31 0.15
C TYR A 234 6.93 17.23 0.82
N GLN A 235 7.41 18.31 1.44
CA GLN A 235 6.52 19.29 2.06
C GLN A 235 5.64 20.00 1.04
N GLN A 236 6.24 20.51 -0.03
CA GLN A 236 5.51 21.20 -1.10
C GLN A 236 4.51 20.28 -1.82
N GLN A 237 4.89 19.04 -2.09
CA GLN A 237 4.17 18.14 -3.01
C GLN A 237 3.21 17.20 -2.28
N HIS A 238 3.42 16.91 -1.00
CA HIS A 238 2.52 16.04 -0.24
C HIS A 238 2.10 16.62 1.11
N GLN A 239 3.05 16.92 2.00
CA GLN A 239 2.72 17.24 3.39
C GLN A 239 1.80 18.47 3.49
N LEU A 240 2.16 19.59 2.86
CA LEU A 240 1.36 20.82 2.92
C LEU A 240 0.05 20.70 2.14
N PRO A 241 0.00 20.12 0.91
CA PRO A 241 -1.27 19.80 0.26
C PRO A 241 -2.21 18.95 1.13
N PHE A 242 -1.70 17.95 1.84
CA PHE A 242 -2.50 17.12 2.75
C PHE A 242 -2.95 17.92 3.97
N ARG A 243 -2.05 18.67 4.62
CA ARG A 243 -2.34 19.43 5.83
C ARG A 243 -3.33 20.57 5.60
N ASN A 244 -3.14 21.33 4.52
CA ASN A 244 -3.88 22.56 4.22
C ASN A 244 -5.27 22.29 3.65
N ASN A 245 -5.45 21.16 2.96
CA ASN A 245 -6.67 20.89 2.22
C ASN A 245 -7.57 19.82 2.87
N LEU A 246 -7.17 19.29 4.03
CA LEU A 246 -7.95 18.35 4.82
C LEU A 246 -8.10 18.86 6.26
N LYS A 247 -9.33 19.00 6.76
CA LYS A 247 -9.65 19.34 8.17
C LYS A 247 -10.06 18.10 8.96
N ASP A 248 -10.22 18.27 10.28
CA ASP A 248 -10.70 17.24 11.22
C ASP A 248 -9.92 15.91 11.17
N LYS A 249 -8.62 15.99 10.88
CA LYS A 249 -7.75 14.82 10.74
C LYS A 249 -7.69 14.05 12.06
N LYS A 250 -8.05 12.76 12.04
CA LYS A 250 -7.96 11.85 13.19
C LYS A 250 -7.16 10.62 12.79
N PHE A 251 -6.18 10.26 13.60
CA PHE A 251 -5.49 8.99 13.50
C PHE A 251 -6.32 7.90 14.20
N ASN A 252 -6.62 6.83 13.48
CA ASN A 252 -7.45 5.72 13.97
C ASN A 252 -6.63 4.51 14.42
N GLY A 253 -5.30 4.55 14.28
CA GLY A 253 -4.41 3.45 14.64
C GLY A 253 -4.07 2.54 13.47
N HIS A 254 -3.20 1.57 13.75
CA HIS A 254 -2.76 0.58 12.79
C HIS A 254 -3.37 -0.78 13.11
N VAL A 255 -3.63 -1.58 12.07
CA VAL A 255 -3.98 -2.99 12.23
C VAL A 255 -2.71 -3.82 12.44
N CYS A 256 -1.67 -3.49 11.67
CA CYS A 256 -0.39 -4.18 11.72
C CYS A 256 0.74 -3.16 11.65
N ARG A 257 1.75 -3.30 12.51
CA ARG A 257 3.02 -2.57 12.45
C ARG A 257 4.16 -3.47 12.96
N PHE A 258 5.22 -3.60 12.18
CA PHE A 258 6.42 -4.36 12.55
C PHE A 258 7.65 -3.92 11.76
N ALA A 259 8.81 -4.46 12.13
CA ALA A 259 10.08 -4.21 11.45
C ALA A 259 10.98 -5.44 11.42
N GLU A 260 11.88 -5.47 10.44
CA GLU A 260 12.97 -6.44 10.34
C GLU A 260 14.16 -5.82 9.59
N GLY A 261 15.35 -5.97 10.17
CA GLY A 261 16.55 -5.32 9.65
C GLY A 261 16.34 -3.82 9.54
N ASN A 262 16.67 -3.25 8.38
CA ASN A 262 16.53 -1.84 8.08
C ASN A 262 15.14 -1.43 7.58
N PHE A 263 14.19 -2.36 7.55
CA PHE A 263 12.86 -2.11 7.01
C PHE A 263 11.79 -2.17 8.09
N SER A 264 10.78 -1.32 7.93
CA SER A 264 9.56 -1.41 8.74
C SER A 264 8.35 -1.16 7.87
N CYS A 265 7.20 -1.61 8.35
CA CYS A 265 5.96 -1.41 7.64
C CYS A 265 4.78 -1.33 8.59
N PHE A 266 3.71 -0.70 8.11
CA PHE A 266 2.42 -0.76 8.74
C PHE A 266 1.28 -0.62 7.74
N PHE A 267 0.09 -1.00 8.18
CA PHE A 267 -1.13 -0.57 7.52
C PHE A 267 -2.26 -0.28 8.53
N GLY A 268 -3.14 0.64 8.15
CA GLY A 268 -4.35 0.98 8.90
C GLY A 268 -5.62 0.80 8.06
N TRP A 269 -6.71 0.44 8.73
CA TRP A 269 -8.00 0.11 8.11
C TRP A 269 -9.21 0.50 8.99
N PRO A 270 -9.63 1.78 9.02
CA PRO A 270 -8.96 2.93 8.42
C PRO A 270 -7.73 3.36 9.22
N ASN A 271 -6.77 4.00 8.56
CA ASN A 271 -5.59 4.58 9.20
C ASN A 271 -5.88 5.99 9.72
N LEU A 272 -6.56 6.77 8.89
CA LEU A 272 -6.89 8.17 9.13
C LEU A 272 -8.34 8.43 8.72
N SER A 273 -9.01 9.38 9.36
CA SER A 273 -10.24 9.99 8.84
C SER A 273 -10.06 11.50 8.74
N ASN A 274 -10.64 12.13 7.72
CA ASN A 274 -10.54 13.57 7.48
C ASN A 274 -11.72 14.09 6.66
N THR A 275 -11.87 15.42 6.62
CA THR A 275 -12.88 16.09 5.80
C THR A 275 -12.17 17.01 4.80
N PRO A 276 -12.45 16.94 3.49
CA PRO A 276 -11.76 17.77 2.50
C PRO A 276 -12.31 19.19 2.44
N VAL A 277 -11.43 20.19 2.49
CA VAL A 277 -11.83 21.61 2.29
C VAL A 277 -11.56 22.12 0.87
N GLY A 278 -11.08 21.23 -0.01
CA GLY A 278 -10.76 21.50 -1.41
C GLY A 278 -9.27 21.70 -1.65
N GLY A 279 -8.81 21.31 -2.84
CA GLY A 279 -7.40 21.39 -3.26
C GLY A 279 -6.62 20.08 -3.11
N PHE A 280 -7.02 19.17 -2.21
CA PHE A 280 -6.39 17.86 -2.11
C PHE A 280 -6.69 17.04 -3.38
N LEU A 281 -5.66 16.49 -4.03
CA LEU A 281 -5.73 15.85 -5.36
C LEU A 281 -6.28 16.78 -6.48
N GLY A 282 -6.26 18.10 -6.26
CA GLY A 282 -6.89 19.07 -7.16
C GLY A 282 -8.42 19.01 -7.17
N MET A 283 -9.03 18.33 -6.19
CA MET A 283 -10.48 18.12 -6.11
C MET A 283 -11.18 19.24 -5.32
N PRO A 284 -12.48 19.49 -5.57
CA PRO A 284 -13.28 20.37 -4.72
C PRO A 284 -13.37 19.81 -3.28
N GLY A 285 -13.73 20.68 -2.34
CA GLY A 285 -14.01 20.28 -0.96
C GLY A 285 -15.38 19.62 -0.81
N GLY A 286 -15.68 19.20 0.41
CA GLY A 286 -16.97 18.64 0.80
C GLY A 286 -17.10 18.54 2.32
N GLU A 287 -18.25 18.12 2.79
CA GLU A 287 -18.53 17.98 4.24
C GLU A 287 -18.55 16.51 4.70
N ILE A 288 -18.23 15.56 3.80
CA ILE A 288 -18.11 14.15 4.17
C ILE A 288 -16.79 13.91 4.87
N ARG A 289 -16.88 13.46 6.13
CA ARG A 289 -15.76 12.86 6.85
C ARG A 289 -15.48 11.48 6.24
N ALA A 290 -14.39 11.36 5.49
CA ALA A 290 -14.01 10.15 4.78
C ALA A 290 -12.84 9.43 5.47
N ASP A 291 -12.89 8.10 5.40
CA ASP A 291 -11.86 7.20 5.90
C ASP A 291 -10.78 6.94 4.82
N MET A 292 -9.53 6.83 5.25
CA MET A 292 -8.37 6.54 4.41
C MET A 292 -7.64 5.29 4.90
N GLN A 293 -7.47 4.33 3.99
CA GLN A 293 -6.73 3.11 4.24
C GLN A 293 -5.33 3.36 3.71
N VAL A 294 -4.32 3.14 4.55
CA VAL A 294 -2.96 3.57 4.25
C VAL A 294 -2.00 2.46 4.60
N VAL A 295 -1.04 2.25 3.71
CA VAL A 295 0.17 1.45 3.93
C VAL A 295 1.37 2.37 3.87
N ASP A 296 2.31 2.12 4.78
CA ASP A 296 3.65 2.67 4.69
C ASP A 296 4.68 1.54 4.82
N VAL A 297 5.69 1.56 3.96
CA VAL A 297 6.92 0.77 4.08
C VAL A 297 8.09 1.75 4.14
N TYR A 298 8.98 1.59 5.11
CA TYR A 298 10.13 2.47 5.32
C TYR A 298 11.44 1.71 5.18
N TYR A 299 12.46 2.41 4.70
CA TYR A 299 13.85 2.01 4.77
C TYR A 299 14.64 2.96 5.67
N ARG A 300 15.41 2.40 6.59
CA ARG A 300 16.32 3.11 7.50
C ARG A 300 17.76 2.96 7.02
N GLU A 301 18.50 4.06 7.03
CA GLU A 301 19.96 4.06 6.91
C GLU A 301 20.54 4.79 8.13
N GLY A 302 21.35 4.09 8.93
CA GLY A 302 21.86 4.63 10.19
C GLY A 302 20.73 5.02 11.15
N ASP A 303 20.71 6.28 11.57
CA ASP A 303 19.71 6.84 12.48
C ASP A 303 18.55 7.57 11.77
N LYS A 304 18.43 7.42 10.44
CA LYS A 304 17.44 8.14 9.62
C LYS A 304 16.61 7.22 8.74
N LEU A 305 15.37 7.62 8.51
CA LEU A 305 14.53 7.11 7.42
C LEU A 305 14.94 7.80 6.12
N VAL A 306 15.16 7.01 5.06
CA VAL A 306 15.68 7.52 3.78
C VAL A 306 14.74 7.28 2.60
N GLU A 307 13.96 6.21 2.63
CA GLU A 307 12.94 5.92 1.61
C GLU A 307 11.64 5.48 2.27
N ASN A 308 10.52 5.86 1.67
CA ASN A 308 9.20 5.45 2.10
C ASN A 308 8.26 5.24 0.94
N TRP A 309 7.65 4.07 0.90
CA TRP A 309 6.68 3.66 -0.10
C TRP A 309 5.30 3.64 0.53
N VAL A 310 4.42 4.49 -0.01
CA VAL A 310 3.05 4.66 0.51
C VAL A 310 2.01 4.26 -0.53
N LEU A 311 0.98 3.55 -0.07
CA LEU A 311 -0.26 3.33 -0.80
C LEU A 311 -1.42 3.90 0.02
N ILE A 312 -2.30 4.64 -0.64
CA ILE A 312 -3.54 5.14 -0.06
C ILE A 312 -4.67 4.64 -0.95
N ASP A 313 -5.74 4.10 -0.36
CA ASP A 313 -6.96 3.72 -1.08
C ASP A 313 -7.74 4.98 -1.51
N ILE A 314 -7.15 5.77 -2.42
CA ILE A 314 -7.73 6.98 -2.98
C ILE A 314 -9.08 6.68 -3.65
N PRO A 315 -9.26 5.59 -4.42
CA PRO A 315 -10.57 5.23 -4.96
C PRO A 315 -11.65 5.12 -3.87
N PHE A 316 -11.35 4.50 -2.72
CA PHE A 316 -12.30 4.44 -1.61
C PHE A 316 -12.56 5.80 -0.98
N TRP A 317 -11.52 6.61 -0.79
CA TRP A 317 -11.65 7.96 -0.25
C TRP A 317 -12.55 8.84 -1.12
N LEU A 318 -12.41 8.75 -2.45
CA LEU A 318 -13.25 9.46 -3.43
C LEU A 318 -14.68 8.89 -3.48
N LYS A 319 -14.84 7.56 -3.40
CA LYS A 319 -16.17 6.92 -3.42
C LYS A 319 -17.05 7.39 -2.26
N GLN A 320 -16.48 7.54 -1.07
CA GLN A 320 -17.19 8.06 0.10
C GLN A 320 -17.71 9.50 -0.11
N GLN A 321 -17.04 10.28 -0.97
CA GLN A 321 -17.44 11.64 -1.35
C GLN A 321 -18.38 11.67 -2.57
N GLY A 322 -18.85 10.51 -3.03
CA GLY A 322 -19.77 10.39 -4.15
C GLY A 322 -19.10 10.29 -5.52
N LEU A 323 -17.78 10.17 -5.59
CA LEU A 323 -17.07 9.96 -6.85
C LEU A 323 -16.56 8.53 -7.00
N ASP A 324 -17.23 7.75 -7.84
CA ASP A 324 -16.70 6.46 -8.30
C ASP A 324 -15.84 6.66 -9.56
N VAL A 325 -14.52 6.54 -9.38
CA VAL A 325 -13.55 6.73 -10.48
C VAL A 325 -13.59 5.61 -11.51
N PHE A 326 -13.96 4.39 -11.12
CA PHE A 326 -14.01 3.25 -12.05
C PHE A 326 -15.27 3.32 -12.91
N GLU A 327 -16.43 3.55 -12.28
CA GLU A 327 -17.71 3.71 -12.98
C GLU A 327 -17.66 4.87 -13.97
N ARG A 328 -17.17 6.05 -13.53
CA ARG A 328 -17.04 7.22 -14.40
C ARG A 328 -16.10 6.95 -15.58
N THR A 329 -14.97 6.30 -15.33
CA THR A 329 -14.01 5.97 -16.39
C THR A 329 -14.61 4.98 -17.39
N GLN A 330 -15.35 3.96 -16.94
CA GLN A 330 -16.06 3.04 -17.82
C GLN A 330 -17.04 3.81 -18.72
N GLN A 331 -17.90 4.65 -18.14
CA GLN A 331 -18.91 5.40 -18.90
C GLN A 331 -18.30 6.31 -19.99
N ILE A 332 -17.12 6.88 -19.75
CA ILE A 332 -16.48 7.85 -20.66
C ILE A 332 -15.56 7.16 -21.67
N LEU A 333 -14.68 6.26 -21.20
CA LEU A 333 -13.60 5.70 -22.01
C LEU A 333 -13.89 4.29 -22.50
N ASN A 334 -14.83 3.57 -21.86
CA ASN A 334 -15.23 2.21 -22.23
C ASN A 334 -16.75 1.92 -22.13
N PRO A 335 -17.61 2.72 -22.81
CA PRO A 335 -19.07 2.65 -22.63
C PRO A 335 -19.73 1.37 -23.18
N SER A 336 -19.00 0.53 -23.89
CA SER A 336 -19.50 -0.73 -24.47
C SER A 336 -19.33 -1.94 -23.56
N LEU A 337 -18.69 -1.77 -22.39
CA LEU A 337 -18.48 -2.83 -21.40
C LEU A 337 -19.73 -3.10 -20.56
#